data_AF-A0A7V9BEU1-F1
#
_entry.id   AF-A0A7V9BEU1-F1
#
_cell.length_a   1.000
_cell.length_b   1.000
_cell.length_c   1.000
_cell.angle_alpha   90.00
_cell.angle_beta   90.00
_cell.angle_gamma   90.00
#
_symmetry.space_group_name_H-M   'P 1'
#
loop_
_entity.id
_entity.type
_entity.pdbx_description
1 polymer ?
#
loop_
_entity_poly.entity_id
_entity_poly.type
_entity_poly.pdbx_seq_one_letter_code
_entity_poly.pdbx_strand_id
1 'polypeptide(L)'
;LERGEDGRDELLYVAAGRATLLLDGGRHPLEPDTGAYVRAGERYAVENEGPDELLVVSVASPPSALPDGEGRGARRVTVRFADQPELRADAKRTFRYLVNQDAGCAQVTQFVGVVQPCRAPDHSHTYDEVGYVVEGRGTAHLGGEQIPLAPGSCFHLPPEQVHCIENTGPGVMRILGVFHPSGDPASRSYDEAPAATS
;
A
#
# COMPACT_ATOMS: atom_id res chain seq x y z
N LEU A 1 5.17 -23.47 -4.67
CA LEU A 1 5.28 -23.84 -3.24
C LEU A 1 4.09 -23.22 -2.53
N GLU A 2 3.32 -24.03 -1.81
CA GLU A 2 2.21 -23.55 -0.99
C GLU A 2 2.74 -22.74 0.19
N ARG A 3 2.05 -21.66 0.53
CA ARG A 3 2.35 -20.67 1.56
C ARG A 3 1.09 -20.40 2.37
N GLY A 4 1.26 -19.83 3.57
CA GLY A 4 0.17 -19.45 4.44
C GLY A 4 0.51 -19.72 5.90
N GLU A 5 0.03 -18.86 6.80
CA GLU A 5 0.31 -18.92 8.22
C GLU A 5 -0.97 -18.69 9.03
N ASP A 6 -1.11 -19.37 10.16
CA ASP A 6 -2.33 -19.32 10.97
C ASP A 6 -2.40 -18.07 11.85
N GLY A 7 -1.29 -17.36 12.01
CA GLY A 7 -1.14 -16.24 12.95
C GLY A 7 -1.07 -14.85 12.32
N ARG A 8 -1.24 -14.72 11.00
CA ARG A 8 -1.13 -13.41 10.31
C ARG A 8 -1.93 -13.37 9.01
N ASP A 9 -2.43 -12.20 8.70
CA ASP A 9 -2.89 -11.88 7.35
C ASP A 9 -1.68 -11.47 6.48
N GLU A 10 -1.84 -11.60 5.16
CA GLU A 10 -0.83 -11.22 4.18
C GLU A 10 -1.48 -10.43 3.04
N LEU A 11 -0.95 -9.24 2.77
CA LEU A 11 -1.36 -8.38 1.66
C LEU A 11 -0.26 -8.43 0.60
N LEU A 12 -0.63 -8.88 -0.60
CA LEU A 12 0.25 -8.95 -1.75
C LEU A 12 -0.04 -7.79 -2.70
N TYR A 13 0.99 -7.29 -3.37
CA TYR A 13 0.86 -6.35 -4.48
C TYR A 13 1.78 -6.78 -5.62
N VAL A 14 1.22 -6.89 -6.82
CA VAL A 14 1.96 -7.28 -8.02
C VAL A 14 2.60 -6.04 -8.64
N ALA A 15 3.91 -5.90 -8.49
CA ALA A 15 4.66 -4.77 -9.04
C ALA A 15 5.08 -5.01 -10.50
N ALA A 16 5.38 -6.26 -10.87
CA ALA A 16 5.72 -6.64 -12.24
C ALA A 16 5.40 -8.12 -12.52
N GLY A 17 5.26 -8.45 -13.80
CA GLY A 17 4.95 -9.81 -14.25
C GLY A 17 3.47 -10.18 -14.12
N ARG A 18 3.14 -11.41 -14.53
CA ARG A 18 1.79 -11.98 -14.46
C ARG A 18 1.84 -13.36 -13.83
N ALA A 19 0.82 -13.70 -13.06
CA ALA A 19 0.73 -14.99 -12.39
C ALA A 19 -0.74 -15.36 -12.12
N THR A 20 -0.95 -16.53 -11.52
CA THR A 20 -2.22 -16.91 -10.92
C THR A 20 -2.02 -17.15 -9.43
N LEU A 21 -2.82 -16.50 -8.59
CA LEU A 21 -2.97 -16.83 -7.18
C LEU A 21 -3.96 -17.98 -7.06
N LEU A 22 -3.49 -19.11 -6.51
CA LEU A 22 -4.33 -20.21 -6.05
C LEU A 22 -4.64 -19.99 -4.57
N LEU A 23 -5.91 -19.90 -4.19
CA LEU A 23 -6.33 -19.67 -2.81
C LEU A 23 -7.61 -20.47 -2.54
N ASP A 24 -7.58 -21.39 -1.57
CA ASP A 24 -8.72 -22.23 -1.18
C ASP A 24 -9.46 -22.90 -2.37
N GLY A 25 -8.70 -23.37 -3.36
CA GLY A 25 -9.24 -23.98 -4.59
C GLY A 25 -9.76 -23.00 -5.65
N GLY A 26 -9.78 -21.70 -5.34
CA GLY A 26 -10.02 -20.60 -6.29
C GLY A 26 -8.77 -20.25 -7.09
N ARG A 27 -8.97 -19.73 -8.31
CA ARG A 27 -7.91 -19.18 -9.17
C ARG A 27 -8.17 -17.71 -9.40
N HIS A 28 -7.19 -16.87 -9.09
CA HIS A 28 -7.29 -15.42 -9.19
C HIS A 28 -6.14 -14.89 -10.05
N PRO A 29 -6.43 -14.33 -11.24
CA PRO A 29 -5.40 -13.73 -12.08
C PRO A 29 -4.68 -12.60 -11.36
N LEU A 30 -3.36 -12.57 -11.49
CA LEU A 30 -2.48 -11.52 -10.98
C LEU A 30 -1.81 -10.82 -12.15
N GLU A 31 -1.96 -9.50 -12.21
CA GLU A 31 -1.30 -8.61 -13.16
C GLU A 31 -0.75 -7.38 -12.43
N PRO A 32 0.18 -6.62 -13.03
CA PRO A 32 0.72 -5.42 -12.39
C PRO A 32 -0.40 -4.50 -11.92
N ASP A 33 -0.19 -3.84 -10.78
CA ASP A 33 -1.19 -3.01 -10.08
C ASP A 33 -2.40 -3.76 -9.49
N THR A 34 -2.22 -5.05 -9.19
CA THR A 34 -3.22 -5.85 -8.46
C THR A 34 -2.79 -6.04 -7.00
N GLY A 35 -3.65 -5.64 -6.06
CA GLY A 35 -3.56 -6.05 -4.67
C GLY A 35 -4.29 -7.38 -4.44
N ALA A 36 -3.77 -8.24 -3.59
CA ALA A 36 -4.45 -9.45 -3.14
C ALA A 36 -4.38 -9.58 -1.61
N TYR A 37 -5.42 -10.12 -1.02
CA TYR A 37 -5.53 -10.30 0.42
C TYR A 37 -5.65 -11.78 0.74
N VAL A 38 -4.76 -12.28 1.61
CA VAL A 38 -4.77 -13.65 2.15
C VAL A 38 -4.97 -13.55 3.65
N ARG A 39 -5.94 -14.28 4.19
CA ARG A 39 -6.24 -14.26 5.62
C ARG A 39 -5.42 -15.29 6.38
N ALA A 40 -5.24 -15.04 7.66
CA ALA A 40 -4.72 -16.02 8.60
C ALA A 40 -5.47 -17.35 8.48
N GLY A 41 -4.70 -18.44 8.37
CA GLY A 41 -5.23 -19.80 8.21
C GLY A 41 -5.49 -20.23 6.77
N GLU A 42 -5.56 -19.30 5.81
CA GLU A 42 -5.69 -19.67 4.40
C GLU A 42 -4.35 -20.18 3.84
N ARG A 43 -4.43 -21.03 2.82
CA ARG A 43 -3.28 -21.58 2.12
C ARG A 43 -3.34 -21.18 0.66
N TYR A 44 -2.20 -20.75 0.13
CA TYR A 44 -2.12 -20.21 -1.22
C TYR A 44 -0.84 -20.60 -1.94
N ALA A 45 -0.87 -20.54 -3.26
CA ALA A 45 0.31 -20.60 -4.10
C ALA A 45 0.24 -19.52 -5.17
N VAL A 46 1.38 -18.99 -5.59
CA VAL A 46 1.48 -18.10 -6.75
C VAL A 46 2.18 -18.85 -7.87
N GLU A 47 1.44 -19.07 -8.96
CA GLU A 47 1.91 -19.78 -10.15
C GLU A 47 2.27 -18.77 -11.24
N ASN A 48 3.57 -18.63 -11.50
CA ASN A 48 4.06 -17.95 -12.69
C ASN A 48 4.31 -19.01 -13.78
N GLU A 49 3.38 -19.13 -14.71
CA GLU A 49 3.46 -20.06 -15.85
C GLU A 49 4.20 -19.44 -17.05
N GLY A 50 4.49 -18.14 -17.01
CA GLY A 50 5.15 -17.40 -18.07
C GLY A 50 6.67 -17.37 -17.92
N PRO A 51 7.38 -16.95 -18.98
CA PRO A 51 8.84 -16.81 -18.96
C PRO A 51 9.31 -15.54 -18.24
N ASP A 52 8.42 -14.56 -18.04
CA ASP A 52 8.76 -13.25 -17.48
C ASP A 52 8.92 -13.33 -15.96
N GLU A 53 9.77 -12.46 -15.40
CA GLU A 53 9.96 -12.35 -13.96
C GLU A 53 8.69 -11.80 -13.28
N LEU A 54 8.35 -12.39 -12.13
CA LEU A 54 7.25 -11.94 -11.28
C LEU A 54 7.82 -11.23 -10.04
N LEU A 55 7.41 -9.98 -9.82
CA LEU A 55 7.73 -9.21 -8.63
C LEU A 55 6.47 -8.96 -7.81
N VAL A 56 6.43 -9.52 -6.60
CA VAL A 56 5.35 -9.33 -5.63
C VAL A 56 5.91 -8.71 -4.36
N VAL A 57 5.30 -7.61 -3.93
CA VAL A 57 5.54 -7.00 -2.61
C VAL A 57 4.55 -7.62 -1.63
N SER A 58 5.05 -8.16 -0.52
CA SER A 58 4.24 -8.75 0.53
C SER A 58 4.37 -7.95 1.83
N VAL A 59 3.24 -7.65 2.47
CA VAL A 59 3.18 -7.08 3.81
C VAL A 59 2.34 -7.99 4.70
N ALA A 60 2.91 -8.41 5.82
CA ALA A 60 2.22 -9.21 6.81
C ALA A 60 1.66 -8.33 7.93
N SER A 61 0.48 -8.69 8.43
CA SER A 61 -0.16 -8.01 9.57
C SER A 61 -0.79 -9.01 10.54
N PRO A 62 -1.02 -8.63 11.81
CA PRO A 62 -1.86 -9.42 12.69
C PRO A 62 -3.22 -9.73 12.03
N PRO A 63 -3.88 -10.84 12.38
CA PRO A 63 -5.16 -11.20 11.80
C PRO A 63 -6.21 -10.12 12.05
N SER A 64 -6.97 -9.77 11.01
CA SER A 64 -8.13 -8.91 11.16
C SER A 64 -9.18 -9.63 12.00
N ALA A 65 -9.39 -9.16 13.23
CA ALA A 65 -10.52 -9.57 14.05
C ALA A 65 -11.81 -9.12 13.34
N LEU A 66 -12.42 -10.01 12.57
CA LEU A 66 -13.79 -9.81 12.12
C LEU A 66 -14.70 -10.13 13.32
N PRO A 67 -15.70 -9.29 13.63
CA PRO A 67 -16.72 -9.65 14.60
C PRO A 67 -17.30 -11.02 14.25
N ASP A 68 -17.32 -11.94 15.21
CA ASP A 68 -17.88 -13.28 15.04
C ASP A 68 -19.27 -13.18 14.39
N GLY A 69 -19.45 -13.82 13.23
CA GLY A 69 -20.77 -14.00 12.60
C GLY A 69 -21.22 -12.92 11.61
N GLU A 70 -20.50 -11.81 11.43
CA GLU A 70 -20.77 -10.90 10.32
C GLU A 70 -20.09 -11.37 9.04
N GLY A 71 -20.73 -12.37 8.41
CA GLY A 71 -20.63 -12.65 6.99
C GLY A 71 -19.23 -13.02 6.46
N ARG A 72 -19.10 -14.27 6.03
CA ARG A 72 -18.40 -14.61 4.79
C ARG A 72 -19.08 -13.93 3.57
N GLY A 73 -19.37 -12.63 3.65
CA GLY A 73 -19.85 -11.83 2.53
C GLY A 73 -18.82 -11.83 1.41
N ALA A 74 -19.19 -11.31 0.24
CA ALA A 74 -18.35 -11.29 -0.95
C ALA A 74 -17.06 -10.48 -0.75
N ARG A 75 -16.06 -11.07 -0.10
CA ARG A 75 -14.71 -10.55 0.02
C ARG A 75 -14.10 -10.48 -1.38
N ARG A 76 -13.46 -9.35 -1.66
CA ARG A 76 -12.62 -9.20 -2.86
C ARG A 76 -11.23 -9.76 -2.56
N VAL A 77 -10.94 -10.96 -3.06
CA VAL A 77 -9.61 -11.59 -2.91
C VAL A 77 -8.54 -10.78 -3.64
N THR A 78 -8.86 -10.32 -4.85
CA THR A 78 -8.00 -9.48 -5.67
C THR A 78 -8.71 -8.17 -6.01
N VAL A 79 -7.97 -7.07 -5.98
CA VAL A 79 -8.45 -5.73 -6.33
C VAL A 79 -7.47 -5.08 -7.28
N ARG A 80 -7.95 -4.70 -8.48
CA ARG A 80 -7.12 -4.06 -9.51
C ARG A 80 -7.21 -2.55 -9.39
N PHE A 81 -6.07 -1.86 -9.39
CA PHE A 81 -5.98 -0.40 -9.36
C PHE A 81 -6.85 0.28 -10.43
N ALA A 82 -6.86 -0.28 -11.65
CA ALA A 82 -7.60 0.27 -12.78
C ALA A 82 -9.12 0.30 -12.57
N ASP A 83 -9.64 -0.63 -11.76
CA ASP A 83 -11.07 -0.76 -11.48
C ASP A 83 -11.52 0.07 -10.27
N GLN A 84 -10.57 0.69 -9.56
CA GLN A 84 -10.88 1.44 -8.34
C GLN A 84 -11.07 2.93 -8.65
N PRO A 85 -11.98 3.60 -7.92
CA PRO A 85 -12.16 5.04 -8.06
C PRO A 85 -10.90 5.77 -7.62
N GLU A 86 -10.61 6.87 -8.33
CA GLU A 86 -9.55 7.78 -7.92
C GLU A 86 -10.07 8.76 -6.87
N LEU A 87 -9.38 8.80 -5.74
CA LEU A 87 -9.68 9.68 -4.61
C LEU A 87 -8.57 10.69 -4.45
N ARG A 88 -8.87 11.78 -3.76
CA ARG A 88 -7.96 12.92 -3.64
C ARG A 88 -7.48 13.07 -2.21
N ALA A 89 -6.16 13.07 -2.02
CA ALA A 89 -5.54 13.41 -0.75
C ALA A 89 -5.36 14.92 -0.62
N ASP A 90 -4.93 15.61 -1.69
CA ASP A 90 -4.84 17.07 -1.75
C ASP A 90 -4.80 17.61 -3.20
N ALA A 91 -4.24 18.79 -3.44
CA ALA A 91 -4.16 19.40 -4.78
C ALA A 91 -3.16 18.70 -5.74
N LYS A 92 -2.19 17.94 -5.23
CA LYS A 92 -1.09 17.32 -5.98
C LYS A 92 -0.99 15.81 -5.79
N ARG A 93 -1.83 15.23 -4.93
CA ARG A 93 -1.82 13.80 -4.59
C ARG A 93 -3.21 13.20 -4.71
N THR A 94 -3.28 12.12 -5.47
CA THR A 94 -4.46 11.23 -5.54
C THR A 94 -4.07 9.82 -5.11
N PHE A 95 -5.06 8.98 -4.85
CA PHE A 95 -4.81 7.58 -4.49
C PHE A 95 -5.98 6.70 -4.88
N ARG A 96 -5.73 5.39 -4.92
CA ARG A 96 -6.75 4.36 -5.06
C ARG A 96 -6.53 3.28 -4.03
N TYR A 97 -7.60 2.87 -3.35
CA TYR A 97 -7.57 1.73 -2.44
C TYR A 97 -7.30 0.43 -3.19
N LEU A 98 -6.63 -0.52 -2.54
CA LEU A 98 -6.53 -1.91 -3.00
C LEU A 98 -7.18 -2.82 -1.96
N VAL A 99 -6.51 -3.07 -0.84
CA VAL A 99 -7.04 -3.88 0.27
C VAL A 99 -7.38 -2.96 1.43
N ASN A 100 -8.65 -2.98 1.85
CA ASN A 100 -9.16 -2.24 3.01
C ASN A 100 -10.38 -2.99 3.57
N GLN A 101 -11.19 -2.32 4.40
CA GLN A 101 -12.42 -2.89 4.96
C GLN A 101 -13.39 -3.44 3.90
N ASP A 102 -13.44 -2.84 2.71
CA ASP A 102 -14.31 -3.27 1.61
C ASP A 102 -13.80 -4.55 0.91
N ALA A 103 -12.53 -4.92 1.14
CA ALA A 103 -11.97 -6.22 0.78
C ALA A 103 -12.07 -7.22 1.95
N GLY A 104 -12.61 -6.79 3.11
CA GLY A 104 -12.72 -7.59 4.32
C GLY A 104 -11.46 -7.59 5.20
N CYS A 105 -10.61 -6.56 5.09
CA CYS A 105 -9.46 -6.31 5.96
C CYS A 105 -9.69 -5.05 6.79
N ALA A 106 -10.02 -5.19 8.08
CA ALA A 106 -10.39 -4.06 8.94
C ALA A 106 -9.18 -3.44 9.68
N GLN A 107 -8.03 -4.13 9.71
CA GLN A 107 -6.86 -3.71 10.50
C GLN A 107 -5.84 -2.90 9.69
N VAL A 108 -5.77 -3.11 8.38
CA VAL A 108 -4.77 -2.51 7.49
C VAL A 108 -5.43 -1.89 6.27
N THR A 109 -4.88 -0.78 5.80
CA THR A 109 -5.21 -0.20 4.50
C THR A 109 -3.99 -0.29 3.58
N GLN A 110 -4.18 -0.87 2.40
CA GLN A 110 -3.25 -0.85 1.28
C GLN A 110 -3.84 0.02 0.16
N PHE A 111 -3.01 0.91 -0.37
CA PHE A 111 -3.39 1.83 -1.45
C PHE A 111 -2.19 2.10 -2.36
N VAL A 112 -2.47 2.62 -3.56
CA VAL A 112 -1.42 3.22 -4.40
C VAL A 112 -1.68 4.72 -4.48
N GLY A 113 -0.73 5.49 -3.98
CA GLY A 113 -0.68 6.95 -4.10
C GLY A 113 -0.02 7.37 -5.41
N VAL A 114 -0.56 8.42 -6.03
CA VAL A 114 -0.03 9.08 -7.22
C VAL A 114 0.35 10.51 -6.85
N VAL A 115 1.64 10.81 -6.88
CA VAL A 115 2.22 12.08 -6.45
C VAL A 115 2.72 12.84 -7.66
N GLN A 116 2.15 14.03 -7.92
CA GLN A 116 2.65 14.94 -8.95
C GLN A 116 4.04 15.49 -8.59
N PRO A 117 4.85 15.97 -9.56
CA PRO A 117 6.11 16.65 -9.26
C PRO A 117 5.90 17.81 -8.29
N CYS A 118 6.31 17.61 -7.03
CA CYS A 118 6.24 18.60 -5.95
C CYS A 118 6.95 18.08 -4.70
N ARG A 119 7.36 19.03 -3.86
CA ARG A 119 7.63 18.79 -2.44
C ARG A 119 6.37 19.08 -1.66
N ALA A 120 5.82 18.06 -0.99
CA ALA A 120 4.71 18.29 -0.07
C ALA A 120 5.21 19.05 1.18
N PRO A 121 4.33 19.74 1.91
CA PRO A 121 4.63 20.18 3.26
C PRO A 121 5.04 18.99 4.14
N ASP A 122 5.92 19.25 5.09
CA ASP A 122 6.28 18.27 6.10
C ASP A 122 5.02 17.96 6.93
N HIS A 123 4.81 16.67 7.21
CA HIS A 123 3.63 16.20 7.91
C HIS A 123 3.94 14.92 8.67
N SER A 124 3.02 14.53 9.53
CA SER A 124 3.06 13.27 10.24
C SER A 124 1.65 12.65 10.31
N HIS A 125 1.61 11.39 10.72
CA HIS A 125 0.38 10.65 10.94
C HIS A 125 0.52 9.77 12.20
N THR A 126 -0.61 9.44 12.83
CA THR A 126 -0.64 8.62 14.06
C THR A 126 -0.56 7.12 13.80
N TYR A 127 -0.64 6.70 12.54
CA TYR A 127 -0.48 5.32 12.11
C TYR A 127 0.96 5.02 11.70
N ASP A 128 1.31 3.73 11.72
CA ASP A 128 2.56 3.21 11.18
C ASP A 128 2.37 2.89 9.70
N GLU A 129 3.28 3.34 8.84
CA GLU A 129 3.20 3.14 7.39
C GLU A 129 4.48 2.52 6.83
N VAL A 130 4.33 1.48 6.01
CA VAL A 130 5.39 0.97 5.13
C VAL A 130 5.06 1.32 3.69
N GLY A 131 6.09 1.73 2.95
CA GLY A 131 5.97 2.18 1.57
C GLY A 131 6.91 1.44 0.62
N TYR A 132 6.47 1.29 -0.61
CA TYR A 132 7.25 0.77 -1.73
C TYR A 132 7.07 1.67 -2.95
N VAL A 133 8.19 2.10 -3.55
CA VAL A 133 8.16 2.94 -4.75
C VAL A 133 7.97 2.05 -5.98
N VAL A 134 6.81 2.20 -6.62
CA VAL A 134 6.43 1.44 -7.82
C VAL A 134 7.01 2.09 -9.08
N GLU A 135 6.87 3.41 -9.19
CA GLU A 135 7.28 4.19 -10.36
C GLU A 135 7.77 5.58 -9.94
N GLY A 136 8.65 6.16 -10.74
CA GLY A 136 9.14 7.51 -10.54
C GLY A 136 10.38 7.56 -9.65
N ARG A 137 10.78 8.78 -9.30
CA ARG A 137 11.93 9.03 -8.42
C ARG A 137 11.63 10.20 -7.51
N GLY A 138 12.25 10.19 -6.35
CA GLY A 138 11.99 11.18 -5.33
C GLY A 138 13.07 11.26 -4.29
N THR A 139 12.77 12.00 -3.24
CA THR A 139 13.60 12.12 -2.04
C THR A 139 12.69 12.00 -0.83
N ALA A 140 13.02 11.11 0.10
CA ALA A 140 12.45 11.13 1.44
C ALA A 140 13.23 12.14 2.30
N HIS A 141 12.50 13.05 2.92
CA HIS A 141 13.01 14.01 3.90
C HIS A 141 12.53 13.56 5.27
N LEU A 142 13.44 13.15 6.16
CA LEU A 142 13.12 12.72 7.52
C LEU A 142 14.29 13.01 8.46
N GLY A 143 14.01 13.56 9.65
CA GLY A 143 15.06 13.83 10.65
C GLY A 143 16.19 14.77 10.17
N GLY A 144 15.93 15.63 9.18
CA GLY A 144 16.94 16.49 8.55
C GLY A 144 17.80 15.79 7.49
N GLU A 145 17.60 14.49 7.25
CA GLU A 145 18.25 13.75 6.19
C GLU A 145 17.45 13.76 4.88
N GLN A 146 18.17 13.58 3.77
CA GLN A 146 17.60 13.45 2.42
C GLN A 146 18.04 12.11 1.83
N ILE A 147 17.09 11.22 1.63
CA ILE A 147 17.34 9.85 1.17
C ILE A 147 16.74 9.69 -0.24
N PRO A 148 17.54 9.33 -1.26
CA PRO A 148 17.02 9.16 -2.62
C PRO A 148 16.09 7.95 -2.70
N LEU A 149 14.99 8.12 -3.43
CA LEU A 149 13.99 7.08 -3.69
C LEU A 149 13.90 6.80 -5.20
N ALA A 150 13.84 5.53 -5.55
CA ALA A 150 13.70 5.04 -6.92
C ALA A 150 12.81 3.78 -6.95
N PRO A 151 12.37 3.27 -8.12
CA PRO A 151 11.58 2.06 -8.17
C PRO A 151 12.28 0.90 -7.46
N GLY A 152 11.56 0.20 -6.58
CA GLY A 152 12.14 -0.82 -5.72
C GLY A 152 12.56 -0.35 -4.32
N SER A 153 12.64 0.95 -4.06
CA SER A 153 12.90 1.47 -2.71
C SER A 153 11.76 1.11 -1.76
N CYS A 154 12.10 0.58 -0.59
CA CYS A 154 11.20 0.37 0.54
C CYS A 154 11.52 1.36 1.66
N PHE A 155 10.50 1.81 2.39
CA PHE A 155 10.68 2.67 3.56
C PHE A 155 9.64 2.37 4.63
N HIS A 156 9.93 2.79 5.85
CA HIS A 156 9.06 2.68 7.01
C HIS A 156 8.96 4.06 7.67
N LEU A 157 7.75 4.48 7.98
CA LEU A 157 7.40 5.73 8.63
C LEU A 157 6.66 5.40 9.93
N PRO A 158 7.38 5.42 11.07
CA PRO A 158 6.75 5.25 12.37
C PRO A 158 5.71 6.33 12.66
N PRO A 159 4.77 6.07 13.59
CA PRO A 159 3.83 7.08 14.06
C PRO A 159 4.54 8.37 14.49
N GLU A 160 3.93 9.50 14.15
CA GLU A 160 4.35 10.87 14.50
C GLU A 160 5.72 11.29 13.95
N GLN A 161 6.42 10.42 13.21
CA GLN A 161 7.64 10.81 12.50
C GLN A 161 7.30 11.84 11.43
N VAL A 162 7.75 13.08 11.63
CA VAL A 162 7.64 14.13 10.62
C VAL A 162 8.47 13.75 9.41
N HIS A 163 7.85 13.77 8.24
CA HIS A 163 8.48 13.42 6.98
C HIS A 163 7.88 14.16 5.79
N CYS A 164 8.58 14.11 4.66
CA CYS A 164 8.07 14.49 3.35
C CYS A 164 8.61 13.54 2.28
N ILE A 165 7.73 13.02 1.43
CA ILE A 165 8.14 12.32 0.22
C ILE A 165 7.98 13.29 -0.95
N GLU A 166 9.11 13.77 -1.45
CA GLU A 166 9.17 14.69 -2.58
C GLU A 166 9.30 13.91 -3.89
N ASN A 167 8.43 14.19 -4.86
CA ASN A 167 8.63 13.74 -6.22
C ASN A 167 9.53 14.74 -6.96
N THR A 168 10.78 14.33 -7.20
CA THR A 168 11.82 15.11 -7.89
C THR A 168 11.91 14.79 -9.39
N GLY A 169 11.06 13.89 -9.88
CA GLY A 169 10.98 13.51 -11.28
C GLY A 169 10.13 14.46 -12.14
N PRO A 170 10.20 14.35 -13.48
CA PRO A 170 9.39 15.15 -14.40
C PRO A 170 7.96 14.61 -14.58
N GLY A 171 7.69 13.39 -14.12
CA GLY A 171 6.40 12.72 -14.22
C GLY A 171 5.85 12.33 -12.85
N VAL A 172 4.77 11.57 -12.82
CA VAL A 172 4.20 11.10 -11.55
C VAL A 172 5.13 10.10 -10.85
N MET A 173 5.06 10.09 -9.53
CA MET A 173 5.62 9.04 -8.69
C MET A 173 4.48 8.19 -8.14
N ARG A 174 4.57 6.86 -8.25
CA ARG A 174 3.59 5.91 -7.72
C ARG A 174 4.18 5.20 -6.52
N ILE A 175 3.45 5.22 -5.42
CA ILE A 175 3.89 4.64 -4.15
C ILE A 175 2.80 3.70 -3.65
N LEU A 176 3.15 2.44 -3.44
CA LEU A 176 2.33 1.52 -2.66
C LEU A 176 2.52 1.89 -1.18
N GLY A 177 1.44 2.27 -0.51
CA GLY A 177 1.43 2.49 0.94
C GLY A 177 0.60 1.42 1.62
N VAL A 178 1.08 0.93 2.77
CA VAL A 178 0.37 0.01 3.65
C VAL A 178 0.50 0.53 5.08
N PHE A 179 -0.62 0.83 5.74
CA PHE A 179 -0.58 1.36 7.10
C PHE A 179 -1.56 0.69 8.06
N HIS A 180 -1.21 0.76 9.35
CA HIS A 180 -2.04 0.32 10.46
C HIS A 180 -2.07 1.36 11.60
N PRO A 181 -3.21 1.54 12.29
CA PRO A 181 -4.51 0.93 12.03
C PRO A 181 -5.14 1.43 10.72
N SER A 182 -6.06 0.64 10.15
CA SER A 182 -6.79 0.99 8.93
C SER A 182 -7.50 2.34 9.03
N GLY A 183 -7.56 3.07 7.93
CA GLY A 183 -8.12 4.42 7.89
C GLY A 183 -8.09 5.02 6.49
N ASP A 184 -8.17 6.34 6.40
CA ASP A 184 -8.14 7.06 5.13
C ASP A 184 -6.73 7.65 4.85
N PRO A 185 -6.07 7.36 3.71
CA PRO A 185 -4.79 7.95 3.30
C PRO A 185 -4.75 9.49 3.24
N ALA A 186 -5.92 10.14 3.19
CA ALA A 186 -6.06 11.59 3.27
C ALA A 186 -5.96 12.14 4.70
N SER A 187 -6.08 11.31 5.73
CA SER A 187 -5.98 11.72 7.14
C SER A 187 -4.52 11.97 7.51
N ARG A 188 -4.12 13.26 7.60
CA ARG A 188 -2.76 13.70 7.94
C ARG A 188 -2.78 14.91 8.85
N SER A 189 -1.79 15.02 9.73
CA SER A 189 -1.53 16.21 10.52
C SER A 189 -0.41 17.01 9.85
N TYR A 190 -0.69 18.27 9.53
CA TYR A 190 0.34 19.20 9.07
C TYR A 190 0.89 19.93 10.28
N ASP A 191 2.21 20.04 10.39
CA ASP A 191 2.80 21.01 11.32
C ASP A 191 2.48 22.41 10.80
N GLU A 192 1.80 23.20 11.63
CA GLU A 192 1.63 24.62 11.38
C GLU A 192 3.04 25.24 11.44
N ALA A 193 3.55 25.74 10.31
CA ALA A 193 4.82 26.45 10.30
C ALA A 193 4.76 27.55 11.37
N PRO A 194 5.77 27.70 12.25
CA PRO A 194 5.74 28.75 13.25
C PRO A 194 5.54 30.08 12.53
N ALA A 195 4.50 30.82 12.93
CA ALA A 195 4.21 32.13 12.37
C ALA A 195 5.49 32.96 12.45
N ALA A 196 5.95 33.47 11.29
CA ALA A 196 7.07 34.38 11.24
C ALA A 196 6.72 35.59 12.10
N THR A 197 7.33 35.69 13.28
CA THR A 197 7.27 36.89 14.11
C THR A 197 7.89 38.02 13.30
N SER A 198 7.04 38.97 12.91
CA SER A 198 7.44 40.24 12.29
C SER A 198 8.13 41.16 13.28
#